data_AF-A0A3L6RWJ8-F1
#
_entry.id   AF-A0A3L6RWJ8-F1
#
_cell.length_a   1.000
_cell.length_b   1.000
_cell.length_c   1.000
_cell.angle_alpha   90.00
_cell.angle_beta   90.00
_cell.angle_gamma   90.00
#
_symmetry.space_group_name_H-M   'P 1'
#
loop_
_entity.id
_entity.type
_entity.pdbx_description
1 polymer ?
#
loop_
_entity_poly.entity_id
_entity_poly.type
_entity_poly.pdbx_seq_one_letter_code
_entity_poly.pdbx_strand_id
1 'polypeptide(L)' 'MGWMVTRSRCEAALMMFRMETKDRCFAKKVRYHSRKNLAEQRPRVKGQFVSQKLKSATTADAETYS' A
#
# COMPACT_ATOMS: atom_id res chain seq x y z
N MET A 1 34.27 2.27 33.89
CA MET A 1 34.23 3.09 32.65
C MET A 1 33.43 2.34 31.59
N GLY A 2 32.09 2.49 31.55
CA GLY A 2 31.22 1.71 30.63
C GLY A 2 30.08 2.51 30.00
N TRP A 3 29.98 3.81 30.29
CA TRP A 3 28.86 4.67 29.88
C TRP A 3 29.24 5.79 28.90
N MET A 4 30.52 5.94 28.55
CA MET A 4 30.97 6.99 27.61
C MET A 4 30.83 6.60 26.13
N VAL A 5 30.65 5.31 25.80
CA VAL A 5 30.54 4.83 24.41
C VAL A 5 29.12 4.99 23.85
N THR A 6 28.11 5.15 24.70
CA THR A 6 26.70 5.22 24.29
C THR A 6 26.28 6.62 23.81
N ARG A 7 26.89 7.69 24.34
CA ARG A 7 26.51 9.08 24.02
C ARG A 7 26.74 9.42 22.54
N SER A 8 27.92 9.11 21.99
CA SER A 8 28.23 9.39 20.58
C SER A 8 27.35 8.60 19.62
N ARG A 9 26.99 7.35 19.96
CA ARG A 9 26.06 6.53 19.17
C ARG A 9 24.64 7.09 19.18
N CYS A 10 24.17 7.60 20.32
CA CYS A 10 22.87 8.26 20.43
C CYS A 10 22.83 9.56 19.63
N GLU A 11 23.88 10.39 19.71
CA GLU A 11 23.98 11.65 18.97
C GLU A 11 23.97 11.41 17.44
N ALA A 12 24.70 10.40 16.96
CA ALA A 12 24.67 9.98 15.57
C ALA A 12 23.28 9.46 15.14
N ALA A 13 22.64 8.60 15.94
CA ALA A 13 21.30 8.08 15.65
C ALA A 13 20.24 9.20 15.63
N LEU A 14 20.33 10.17 16.53
CA LEU A 14 19.46 11.35 16.57
C LEU A 14 19.64 12.22 15.33
N MET A 15 20.87 12.40 14.86
CA MET A 15 21.15 13.13 13.63
C MET A 15 20.53 12.43 12.41
N MET A 16 20.75 11.11 12.28
CA MET A 16 20.18 10.31 11.19
C MET A 16 18.64 10.39 11.19
N PHE A 17 18.02 10.22 12.34
CA PHE A 17 16.57 10.37 12.50
C PHE A 17 16.08 11.76 12.08
N ARG A 18 16.76 12.84 12.49
CA ARG A 18 16.40 14.21 12.11
C ARG A 18 16.55 14.48 10.61
N MET A 19 17.50 13.83 9.93
CA MET A 19 17.64 13.92 8.48
C MET A 19 16.55 13.12 7.77
N GLU A 20 16.37 11.86 8.12
CA GLU A 20 15.33 10.98 7.54
C GLU A 20 13.92 11.53 7.75
N THR A 21 13.67 12.19 8.87
CA THR A 21 12.36 12.78 9.19
C THR A 21 12.03 13.99 8.33
N LYS A 22 13.02 14.78 7.89
CA LYS A 22 12.85 15.93 6.99
C LYS A 22 12.54 15.49 5.57
N ASP A 23 13.16 14.40 5.11
CA ASP A 23 12.99 13.88 3.75
C ASP A 23 11.78 12.92 3.60
N ARG A 24 10.89 12.88 4.60
CA ARG A 24 9.68 12.05 4.54
C ARG A 24 8.78 12.51 3.40
N CYS A 25 8.57 11.62 2.43
CA CYS A 25 7.58 11.83 1.37
C CYS A 25 6.18 11.54 1.93
N PHE A 26 5.41 12.60 2.19
CA PHE A 26 4.01 12.50 2.65
C PHE A 26 3.01 12.30 1.51
N ALA A 27 3.43 12.51 0.26
CA ALA A 27 2.61 12.25 -0.90
C ALA A 27 2.39 10.74 -1.09
N LYS A 28 1.22 10.37 -1.63
CA LYS A 28 0.90 8.97 -1.93
C LYS A 28 1.85 8.42 -2.99
N LYS A 29 2.81 7.59 -2.57
CA LYS A 29 3.78 6.95 -3.46
C LYS A 29 3.35 5.55 -3.86
N VAL A 30 3.11 5.33 -5.15
CA VAL A 30 2.97 3.97 -5.71
C VAL A 30 4.36 3.40 -5.92
N ARG A 31 4.74 2.37 -5.15
CA ARG A 31 6.06 1.72 -5.33
C ARG A 31 6.10 0.75 -6.50
N TYR A 32 5.01 0.01 -6.73
CA TYR A 32 4.94 -1.04 -7.74
C TYR A 32 3.87 -0.72 -8.78
N HIS A 33 4.28 -0.18 -9.93
CA HIS A 33 3.38 0.18 -11.03
C HIS A 33 2.60 -1.02 -11.56
N SER A 34 3.25 -2.18 -11.71
CA SER A 34 2.58 -3.43 -12.12
C SER A 34 1.39 -3.78 -11.22
N ARG A 35 1.55 -3.69 -9.88
CA ARG A 35 0.45 -3.96 -8.93
C ARG A 35 -0.69 -2.94 -9.02
N LYS A 36 -0.38 -1.68 -9.35
CA LYS A 36 -1.39 -0.64 -9.58
C LYS A 36 -2.24 -0.98 -10.80
N ASN A 37 -1.60 -1.34 -11.91
CA ASN A 37 -2.27 -1.70 -13.16
C ASN A 37 -3.18 -2.91 -12.98
N LEU A 38 -2.72 -3.95 -12.26
CA LEU A 38 -3.57 -5.10 -11.93
C LEU A 38 -4.79 -4.71 -11.08
N ALA A 39 -4.63 -3.81 -10.11
CA ALA A 39 -5.74 -3.35 -9.26
C ALA A 39 -6.76 -2.47 -10.01
N GLU A 40 -6.34 -1.80 -11.09
CA GLU A 40 -7.20 -1.01 -11.98
C GLU A 40 -8.04 -1.91 -12.90
N GLN A 41 -7.49 -3.02 -13.39
CA GLN A 41 -8.19 -3.97 -14.26
C GLN A 41 -9.20 -4.88 -13.52
N ARG A 42 -9.08 -5.01 -12.19
CA ARG A 42 -9.93 -5.92 -11.41
C ARG A 42 -11.38 -5.42 -11.32
N PRO A 43 -12.37 -6.32 -11.43
CA PRO A 43 -13.78 -5.96 -11.30
C PRO A 43 -14.12 -5.49 -9.88
N ARG A 44 -14.88 -4.40 -9.79
CA ARG A 44 -15.31 -3.80 -8.52
C ARG A 44 -16.82 -3.61 -8.47
N VAL A 45 -17.41 -3.84 -7.29
CA VAL A 45 -18.80 -3.47 -6.97
C VAL A 45 -18.76 -2.69 -5.67
N LYS A 46 -19.33 -1.48 -5.65
CA LYS A 46 -19.28 -0.56 -4.49
C LYS A 46 -17.86 -0.35 -3.92
N GLY A 47 -16.85 -0.34 -4.79
CA GLY A 47 -15.43 -0.15 -4.42
C GLY A 47 -14.70 -1.42 -3.94
N GLN A 48 -15.41 -2.52 -3.68
CA GLN A 48 -14.84 -3.80 -3.26
C GLN A 48 -14.47 -4.68 -4.46
N PHE A 49 -13.38 -5.44 -4.35
CA PHE A 49 -13.06 -6.44 -5.37
C PHE A 49 -14.03 -7.62 -5.29
N VAL A 50 -14.54 -8.03 -6.46
CA VAL A 50 -15.48 -9.16 -6.54
C VAL A 50 -14.74 -10.44 -6.88
N SER A 51 -15.15 -11.55 -6.26
CA SER A 51 -14.69 -12.89 -6.63
C SER A 51 -15.30 -13.30 -7.97
N GLN A 52 -14.48 -13.78 -8.91
CA GLN A 52 -14.98 -14.29 -10.18
C GLN A 52 -15.94 -15.47 -10.02
N LYS A 53 -15.85 -16.23 -8.91
CA LYS A 53 -16.76 -17.35 -8.60
C LYS A 53 -18.22 -16.92 -8.41
N LEU A 54 -18.49 -15.65 -8.10
CA LEU A 54 -19.84 -15.11 -7.95
C LEU A 54 -20.42 -14.56 -9.26
N LYS A 55 -19.57 -14.27 -10.26
CA LYS A 55 -20.03 -13.77 -11.56
C LYS A 55 -20.82 -14.82 -12.33
N SER A 56 -20.42 -16.08 -12.25
CA SER A 56 -21.15 -17.19 -12.90
C SER A 56 -22.57 -17.41 -12.35
N ALA A 57 -22.86 -16.91 -11.14
CA ALA A 57 -24.20 -17.01 -10.54
C ALA A 57 -25.09 -15.80 -10.84
N THR A 58 -24.53 -14.63 -11.21
CA THR A 58 -25.31 -13.40 -11.43
C THR A 58 -25.54 -13.07 -12.91
N THR A 59 -24.74 -13.62 -13.83
CA THR A 59 -24.99 -13.47 -15.28
C THR A 59 -26.04 -14.46 -15.80
N ALA A 60 -26.40 -15.50 -15.03
CA ALA A 60 -27.46 -16.44 -15.42
C ALA A 60 -28.88 -15.83 -15.30
N ASP A 61 -29.05 -14.77 -14.50
CA ASP A 61 -30.35 -14.14 -14.27
C ASP A 61 -30.63 -12.95 -15.21
N ALA A 62 -29.66 -12.55 -16.05
CA ALA A 62 -29.76 -11.37 -16.92
C ALA A 62 -30.11 -11.69 -18.39
N GLU A 63 -30.22 -12.97 -18.78
CA GLU A 63 -30.65 -13.40 -20.13
C GLU A 63 -32.15 -13.77 -20.21
N THR A 64 -32.92 -13.47 -19.16
CA THR A 64 -34.36 -13.82 -19.08
C THR A 64 -35.30 -12.62 -19.25
N TYR A 65 -34.82 -11.44 -19.64
CA TYR A 65 -35.71 -10.34 -20.06
C TYR A 65 -35.12 -9.54 -21.23
N SER A 66 -35.65 -9.89 -22.41
CA SER A 66 -35.51 -9.31 -23.76
C SER A 66 -34.20 -9.50 -24.51
#